data_AF-A0A9D2T8A0-F1
#
_entry.id   AF-A0A9D2T8A0-F1
#
_cell.length_a   1.000
_cell.length_b   1.000
_cell.length_c   1.000
_cell.angle_alpha   90.00
_cell.angle_beta   90.00
_cell.angle_gamma   90.00
#
_symmetry.space_group_name_H-M   'P 1'
#
loop_
_entity.id
_entity.type
_entity.pdbx_description
1 polymer ?
#
loop_
_entity_poly.entity_id
_entity_poly.type
_entity_poly.pdbx_seq_one_letter_code
_entity_poly.pdbx_strand_id
1 'polypeptide(L)'
;MGKKKEEYFQKLYEATYDELLRYVSKLYWYDAAMVEDILQETYLILYRKIAEVMRHENPVGWVKTTAKYVTYRVLDKNHAVEEILSQYQVDTAVSPEKLLDEYEDLRKFLSEEELKLIRRYYEEGYSLEELAQEYEISKSALKMRIHRVVKKIRKGVVVCLIFG
;
A
#
# COMPACT_ATOMS: atom_id res chain seq x y z
N MET A 1 -10.03 -13.49 -24.77
CA MET A 1 -8.56 -13.51 -24.82
C MET A 1 -8.14 -14.83 -25.48
N GLY A 2 -6.92 -15.00 -26.00
CA GLY A 2 -6.47 -16.32 -26.50
C GLY A 2 -5.97 -17.20 -25.35
N LYS A 3 -6.19 -18.52 -25.40
CA LYS A 3 -5.84 -19.49 -24.34
C LYS A 3 -4.40 -19.32 -23.78
N LYS A 4 -3.41 -19.14 -24.66
CA LYS A 4 -2.00 -18.89 -24.26
C LYS A 4 -1.80 -17.61 -23.43
N LYS A 5 -2.59 -16.56 -23.71
CA LYS A 5 -2.52 -15.29 -22.97
C LYS A 5 -3.20 -15.41 -21.60
N GLU A 6 -4.30 -16.15 -21.50
CA GLU A 6 -4.97 -16.44 -20.23
C GLU A 6 -4.06 -17.25 -19.29
N GLU A 7 -3.43 -18.31 -19.80
CA GLU A 7 -2.48 -19.12 -19.03
C GLU A 7 -1.28 -18.29 -18.55
N TYR A 8 -0.76 -17.37 -19.38
CA TYR A 8 0.34 -16.51 -18.98
C TYR A 8 -0.07 -15.45 -17.97
N PHE A 9 -1.27 -14.87 -18.11
CA PHE A 9 -1.86 -13.97 -17.13
C PHE A 9 -1.98 -14.66 -15.77
N GLN A 10 -2.55 -15.86 -15.73
CA GLN A 10 -2.74 -16.62 -14.50
C GLN A 10 -1.39 -16.88 -13.80
N LYS A 11 -0.35 -17.26 -14.56
CA LYS A 11 1.00 -17.46 -14.01
C LYS A 11 1.56 -16.19 -13.36
N LEU A 12 1.38 -15.03 -13.99
CA LEU A 12 1.85 -13.77 -13.42
C LEU A 12 1.03 -13.36 -12.19
N TYR A 13 -0.28 -13.59 -12.22
CA TYR A 13 -1.16 -13.36 -11.07
C TYR A 13 -0.70 -14.18 -9.87
N GLU A 14 -0.59 -15.50 -10.03
CA GLU A 14 -0.16 -16.43 -8.97
C GLU A 14 1.24 -16.10 -8.45
N ALA A 15 2.16 -15.70 -9.33
CA ALA A 15 3.53 -15.35 -8.93
C ALA A 15 3.65 -14.01 -8.17
N THR A 16 2.63 -13.15 -8.21
CA THR A 16 2.72 -11.78 -7.66
C THR A 16 1.67 -11.44 -6.63
N TYR A 17 0.53 -12.14 -6.60
CA TYR A 17 -0.64 -11.75 -5.84
C TYR A 17 -0.36 -11.59 -4.34
N ASP A 18 0.20 -12.61 -3.70
CA ASP A 18 0.44 -12.57 -2.26
C ASP A 18 1.43 -11.47 -1.85
N GLU A 19 2.46 -11.23 -2.68
CA GLU A 19 3.43 -10.18 -2.43
C GLU A 19 2.81 -8.79 -2.60
N LEU A 20 2.04 -8.60 -3.67
CA LEU A 20 1.35 -7.34 -3.93
C LEU A 20 0.25 -7.08 -2.92
N LEU A 21 -0.49 -8.10 -2.51
CA LEU A 21 -1.47 -8.01 -1.43
C LEU A 21 -0.78 -7.56 -0.15
N ARG A 22 0.29 -8.23 0.29
CA ARG A 22 1.05 -7.78 1.47
C ARG A 22 1.57 -6.37 1.32
N TYR A 23 2.10 -6.00 0.15
CA TYR A 23 2.60 -4.66 -0.12
C TYR A 23 1.48 -3.62 -0.01
N VAL A 24 0.39 -3.76 -0.76
CA VAL A 24 -0.72 -2.80 -0.77
C VAL A 24 -1.43 -2.77 0.58
N SER A 25 -1.66 -3.92 1.21
CA SER A 25 -2.21 -4.02 2.57
C SER A 25 -1.34 -3.36 3.61
N LYS A 26 0.00 -3.30 3.47
CA LYS A 26 0.82 -2.48 4.37
C LYS A 26 0.52 -0.98 4.24
N LEU A 27 0.24 -0.53 3.02
CA LEU A 27 0.03 0.89 2.74
C LEU A 27 -1.40 1.34 3.07
N TYR A 28 -2.36 0.43 2.87
CA TYR A 28 -3.80 0.66 3.03
C TYR A 28 -4.43 -0.35 3.99
N TRP A 29 -3.72 -0.78 5.03
CA TRP A 29 -4.23 -1.71 6.07
C TRP A 29 -5.55 -1.25 6.66
N TYR A 30 -5.79 0.07 6.64
CA TYR A 30 -6.96 0.71 7.18
C TYR A 30 -8.18 0.79 6.24
N ASP A 31 -7.99 0.42 4.97
CA ASP A 31 -8.97 0.56 3.90
C ASP A 31 -8.90 -0.66 2.97
N ALA A 32 -9.52 -1.75 3.41
CA ALA A 32 -9.54 -3.01 2.67
C ALA A 32 -10.16 -2.87 1.27
N ALA A 33 -11.14 -1.98 1.11
CA ALA A 33 -11.73 -1.68 -0.19
C ALA A 33 -10.68 -1.02 -1.12
N MET A 34 -9.87 -0.10 -0.60
CA MET A 34 -8.78 0.50 -1.36
C MET A 34 -7.69 -0.52 -1.75
N VAL A 35 -7.37 -1.46 -0.85
CA VAL A 35 -6.44 -2.55 -1.17
C VAL A 35 -6.96 -3.35 -2.37
N GLU A 36 -8.24 -3.73 -2.31
CA GLU A 36 -8.90 -4.48 -3.37
C GLU A 36 -8.91 -3.70 -4.69
N ASP A 37 -9.33 -2.43 -4.67
CA ASP A 37 -9.37 -1.56 -5.85
C ASP A 37 -8.00 -1.44 -6.53
N ILE A 38 -6.93 -1.26 -5.74
CA ILE A 38 -5.56 -1.17 -6.27
C ILE A 38 -5.13 -2.48 -6.92
N LEU A 39 -5.39 -3.62 -6.28
CA LEU A 39 -5.04 -4.93 -6.84
C LEU A 39 -5.86 -5.21 -8.11
N GLN A 40 -7.17 -4.99 -8.07
CA GLN A 40 -8.05 -5.17 -9.21
C GLN A 40 -7.62 -4.31 -10.39
N GLU A 41 -7.33 -3.03 -10.18
CA GLU A 41 -6.89 -2.16 -11.26
C GLU A 41 -5.52 -2.56 -11.81
N THR A 42 -4.58 -2.96 -10.94
CA THR A 42 -3.28 -3.50 -11.35
C THR A 42 -3.44 -4.69 -12.28
N TYR A 43 -4.26 -5.66 -11.90
CA TYR A 43 -4.48 -6.86 -12.70
C TYR A 43 -5.35 -6.60 -13.93
N LEU A 44 -6.25 -5.63 -13.90
CA LEU A 44 -6.97 -5.17 -15.08
C LEU A 44 -6.03 -4.56 -16.12
N ILE A 45 -5.06 -3.76 -15.68
CA ILE A 45 -4.01 -3.20 -16.56
C ILE A 45 -3.14 -4.32 -17.14
N LEU A 46 -2.71 -5.28 -16.31
CA LEU A 46 -1.98 -6.46 -16.78
C LEU A 46 -2.79 -7.24 -17.82
N TYR A 47 -4.07 -7.49 -17.56
CA TYR A 47 -4.95 -8.22 -18.47
C TYR A 47 -5.04 -7.51 -19.83
N ARG A 48 -5.22 -6.19 -19.85
CA ARG A 48 -5.26 -5.39 -21.08
C ARG A 48 -3.94 -5.40 -21.84
N LYS A 49 -2.81 -5.42 -21.13
CA LYS A 49 -1.46 -5.34 -21.72
C LYS A 49 -0.74 -6.69 -21.83
N ILE A 50 -1.41 -7.81 -21.56
CA ILE A 50 -0.74 -9.12 -21.43
C ILE A 50 0.08 -9.50 -22.66
N ALA A 51 -0.36 -9.10 -23.86
CA ALA A 51 0.37 -9.36 -25.08
C ALA A 51 1.74 -8.65 -25.10
N GLU A 52 1.84 -7.44 -24.57
CA GLU A 52 3.09 -6.69 -24.44
C GLU A 52 3.97 -7.25 -23.33
N VAL A 53 3.36 -7.55 -22.18
CA VAL A 53 4.07 -8.06 -20.99
C VAL A 53 4.73 -9.41 -21.25
N MET A 54 4.10 -10.28 -22.07
CA MET A 54 4.70 -11.54 -22.52
C MET A 54 6.03 -11.38 -23.28
N ARG A 55 6.31 -10.20 -23.83
CA ARG A 55 7.56 -9.88 -24.54
C ARG A 55 8.51 -9.00 -23.71
N HIS A 56 8.13 -8.67 -22.47
CA HIS A 56 8.93 -7.84 -21.59
C HIS A 56 10.11 -8.66 -21.05
N GLU A 57 11.27 -8.02 -20.87
CA GLU A 57 12.48 -8.66 -20.33
C GLU A 57 12.29 -9.15 -18.89
N ASN A 58 11.46 -8.43 -18.11
CA ASN A 58 11.09 -8.78 -16.74
C ASN A 58 9.58 -8.62 -16.51
N PRO A 59 8.76 -9.64 -16.84
CA PRO A 59 7.31 -9.58 -16.71
C PRO A 59 6.82 -9.42 -15.26
N VAL A 60 7.47 -10.07 -14.30
CA VAL A 60 7.14 -9.95 -12.87
C VAL A 60 7.42 -8.54 -12.36
N GLY A 61 8.60 -8.00 -12.68
CA GLY A 61 8.96 -6.62 -12.34
C GLY A 61 7.98 -5.61 -12.94
N TRP A 62 7.51 -5.85 -14.16
CA TRP A 62 6.50 -5.00 -14.79
C TRP A 62 5.18 -4.95 -14.01
N VAL A 63 4.70 -6.09 -13.50
CA VAL A 63 3.48 -6.15 -12.68
C VAL A 63 3.68 -5.40 -11.36
N LYS A 64 4.84 -5.58 -10.71
CA LYS A 64 5.18 -4.86 -9.47
C LYS A 64 5.25 -3.35 -9.68
N THR A 65 5.90 -2.89 -10.74
CA THR A 65 5.96 -1.46 -11.09
C THR A 65 4.57 -0.90 -11.39
N THR A 66 3.72 -1.66 -12.07
CA THR A 66 2.32 -1.28 -12.31
C THR A 66 1.56 -1.10 -10.99
N ALA A 67 1.70 -2.03 -10.05
CA ALA A 67 1.08 -1.93 -8.74
C ALA A 67 1.54 -0.69 -7.97
N LYS A 68 2.86 -0.39 -7.99
CA LYS A 68 3.42 0.83 -7.39
C LYS A 68 2.82 2.08 -8.01
N TYR A 69 2.71 2.14 -9.33
CA TYR A 69 2.09 3.28 -10.04
C TYR A 69 0.62 3.46 -9.66
N VAL A 70 -0.19 2.40 -9.67
CA VAL A 70 -1.61 2.47 -9.28
C VAL A 70 -1.75 2.94 -7.83
N THR A 71 -0.94 2.38 -6.93
CA THR A 71 -0.87 2.76 -5.51
C THR A 71 -0.53 4.25 -5.35
N TYR A 72 0.49 4.74 -6.05
CA TYR A 72 0.92 6.13 -6.00
C TYR A 72 -0.17 7.07 -6.50
N ARG A 73 -0.78 6.75 -7.64
CA ARG A 73 -1.84 7.57 -8.23
C ARG A 73 -3.05 7.71 -7.29
N VAL A 74 -3.34 6.70 -6.48
CA VAL A 74 -4.35 6.78 -5.41
C VAL A 74 -3.88 7.70 -4.26
N LEU A 75 -2.61 7.65 -3.87
CA LEU A 75 -2.05 8.55 -2.84
C LEU A 75 -2.06 10.02 -3.29
N ASP A 76 -1.74 10.25 -4.56
CA ASP A 76 -1.63 11.57 -5.21
C ASP A 76 -3.00 12.22 -5.43
N LYS A 77 -4.00 11.47 -5.91
CA LYS A 77 -5.40 11.92 -5.97
C LYS A 77 -5.97 12.40 -4.63
N ASN A 78 -5.38 11.92 -3.54
CA ASN A 78 -5.76 12.28 -2.18
C ASN A 78 -4.81 13.33 -1.56
N HIS A 79 -4.05 14.09 -2.38
CA HIS A 79 -3.11 15.17 -2.03
C HIS A 79 -2.02 14.85 -0.99
N ALA A 80 -1.85 13.60 -0.56
CA ALA A 80 -0.88 13.32 0.49
C ALA A 80 0.56 13.47 0.01
N VAL A 81 0.81 13.24 -1.27
CA VAL A 81 2.17 13.37 -1.81
C VAL A 81 2.60 14.84 -1.82
N GLU A 82 1.76 15.73 -2.33
CA GLU A 82 2.01 17.19 -2.31
C GLU A 82 2.10 17.76 -0.88
N GLU A 83 1.21 17.34 0.05
CA GLU A 83 1.26 17.77 1.46
C GLU A 83 2.58 17.34 2.14
N ILE A 84 3.16 16.21 1.74
CA ILE A 84 4.40 15.69 2.32
C ILE A 84 5.63 16.34 1.69
N LEU A 85 5.67 16.46 0.36
CA LEU A 85 6.78 17.14 -0.35
C LEU A 85 6.92 18.60 0.09
N SER A 86 5.80 19.30 0.29
CA SER A 86 5.80 20.68 0.81
C SER A 86 6.28 20.77 2.26
N GLN A 87 5.99 19.78 3.11
CA GLN A 87 6.47 19.72 4.49
C GLN A 87 7.96 19.40 4.59
N TYR A 88 8.53 18.65 3.64
CA TYR A 88 9.93 18.25 3.64
C TYR A 88 10.84 19.09 2.71
N GLN A 89 10.32 20.11 2.01
CA GLN A 89 11.07 20.99 1.09
C GLN A 89 11.91 20.23 0.05
N VAL A 90 11.35 19.18 -0.54
CA VAL A 90 12.09 18.31 -1.46
C VAL A 90 11.85 18.70 -2.90
N ASP A 91 12.92 19.05 -3.60
CA ASP A 91 12.94 19.31 -5.05
C ASP A 91 12.73 18.00 -5.82
N THR A 92 11.75 17.99 -6.72
CA THR A 92 11.31 16.79 -7.43
C THR A 92 12.26 16.42 -8.57
N ALA A 93 13.30 15.66 -8.26
CA ALA A 93 14.14 14.97 -9.23
C ALA A 93 14.57 13.60 -8.69
N VAL A 94 13.63 12.68 -8.49
CA VAL A 94 13.94 11.30 -8.09
C VAL A 94 13.38 10.31 -9.12
N SER A 95 14.27 9.50 -9.71
CA SER A 95 13.93 8.40 -10.63
C SER A 95 13.28 7.23 -9.86
N PRO A 96 12.21 6.60 -10.36
CA PRO A 96 11.44 5.55 -9.65
C PRO A 96 12.16 4.22 -9.34
N GLU A 97 13.48 4.12 -9.55
CA GLU A 97 14.17 2.84 -9.77
C GLU A 97 14.88 2.25 -8.53
N LYS A 98 14.71 2.80 -7.32
CA LYS A 98 15.43 2.29 -6.13
C LYS A 98 14.60 1.84 -4.93
N LEU A 99 13.29 1.75 -5.07
CA LEU A 99 12.41 1.50 -3.93
C LEU A 99 12.22 0.02 -3.62
N LEU A 100 13.19 -0.61 -2.97
CA LEU A 100 13.01 -1.94 -2.37
C LEU A 100 13.89 -2.11 -1.12
N ASP A 101 13.32 -1.86 0.06
CA ASP A 101 13.50 -2.78 1.18
C ASP A 101 12.33 -2.71 2.19
N GLU A 102 12.00 -3.87 2.77
CA GLU A 102 10.64 -4.26 3.16
C GLU A 102 10.41 -4.33 4.68
N TYR A 103 9.22 -3.91 5.12
CA TYR A 103 8.59 -4.18 6.45
C TYR A 103 9.25 -3.62 7.73
N GLU A 104 10.57 -3.51 7.84
CA GLU A 104 11.23 -2.89 9.01
C GLU A 104 10.93 -1.39 9.12
N ASP A 105 10.50 -0.75 8.04
CA ASP A 105 10.29 0.69 7.98
C ASP A 105 9.11 1.20 8.82
N LEU A 106 8.02 0.44 8.98
CA LEU A 106 6.87 0.95 9.76
C LEU A 106 7.21 1.15 11.24
N ARG A 107 8.10 0.31 11.80
CA ARG A 107 8.66 0.50 13.15
C ARG A 107 9.50 1.76 13.28
N LYS A 108 10.00 2.33 12.17
CA LYS A 108 10.69 3.62 12.19
C LYS A 108 9.72 4.80 12.38
N PHE A 109 8.44 4.62 12.08
CA PHE A 109 7.44 5.69 12.11
C PHE A 109 6.37 5.52 13.20
N LEU A 110 6.17 4.30 13.70
CA LEU A 110 5.19 3.98 14.72
C LEU A 110 5.84 3.49 16.00
N SER A 111 5.26 3.87 17.14
CA SER A 111 5.59 3.19 18.40
C SER A 111 5.00 1.78 18.44
N GLU A 112 5.54 0.92 19.29
CA GLU A 112 5.01 -0.44 19.51
C GLU A 112 3.54 -0.44 19.92
N GLU A 113 3.12 0.54 20.72
CA GLU A 113 1.71 0.73 21.11
C GLU A 113 0.81 1.15 19.94
N GLU A 114 1.32 1.97 19.02
CA GLU A 114 0.59 2.35 17.81
C GLU A 114 0.46 1.17 16.84
N LEU A 115 1.53 0.41 16.66
CA LEU A 115 1.53 -0.80 15.85
C LEU A 115 0.57 -1.86 16.41
N LYS A 116 0.61 -2.08 17.73
CA LYS A 116 -0.31 -2.99 18.44
C LYS A 116 -1.76 -2.56 18.25
N LEU A 117 -2.09 -1.29 18.47
CA LEU A 117 -3.45 -0.77 18.29
C LEU A 117 -3.98 -1.06 16.87
N ILE A 118 -3.15 -0.84 15.86
CA ILE A 118 -3.48 -1.02 14.45
C ILE A 118 -3.73 -2.48 14.10
N ARG A 119 -2.85 -3.38 14.54
CA ARG A 119 -3.01 -4.83 14.31
C ARG A 119 -4.30 -5.35 14.93
N ARG A 120 -4.57 -4.96 16.16
CA ARG A 120 -5.76 -5.43 16.87
C ARG A 120 -7.05 -4.97 16.20
N TYR A 121 -7.07 -3.74 15.70
CA TYR A 121 -8.25 -3.20 15.04
C TYR A 121 -8.49 -3.79 13.64
N TYR A 122 -7.46 -4.01 12.82
CA TYR A 122 -7.64 -4.46 11.43
C TYR A 122 -7.24 -5.90 11.12
N GLU A 123 -6.27 -6.48 11.82
CA GLU A 123 -5.84 -7.88 11.62
C GLU A 123 -6.66 -8.83 12.50
N GLU A 124 -6.85 -8.47 13.77
CA GLU A 124 -7.54 -9.31 14.75
C GLU A 124 -9.05 -9.00 14.83
N GLY A 125 -9.50 -7.92 14.19
CA GLY A 125 -10.92 -7.60 14.01
C GLY A 125 -11.65 -7.08 15.26
N TYR A 126 -10.93 -6.56 16.26
CA TYR A 126 -11.55 -5.96 17.44
C TYR A 126 -12.37 -4.72 17.06
N SER A 127 -13.53 -4.55 17.71
CA SER A 127 -14.36 -3.37 17.53
C SER A 127 -13.79 -2.13 18.23
N LEU A 128 -14.25 -0.94 17.81
CA LEU A 128 -13.89 0.31 18.49
C LEU A 128 -14.39 0.33 19.94
N GLU A 129 -15.50 -0.34 20.22
CA GLU A 129 -16.07 -0.56 21.54
C GLU A 129 -15.09 -1.30 22.45
N GLU A 130 -14.63 -2.48 22.01
CA GLU A 130 -13.73 -3.35 22.78
C GLU A 130 -12.39 -2.68 23.03
N LEU A 131 -11.81 -2.05 22.01
CA LEU A 131 -10.54 -1.34 22.15
C LEU A 131 -10.69 -0.08 23.02
N ALA A 132 -11.79 0.66 22.91
CA ALA A 132 -11.97 1.87 23.73
C ALA A 132 -12.06 1.52 25.21
N GLN A 133 -12.72 0.41 25.54
CA GLN A 133 -12.77 -0.12 26.90
C GLN A 133 -11.38 -0.58 27.37
N GLU A 134 -10.64 -1.31 26.54
CA GLU A 134 -9.31 -1.79 26.91
C GLU A 134 -8.30 -0.67 27.14
N TYR A 135 -8.28 0.33 26.26
CA TYR A 135 -7.38 1.48 26.39
C TYR A 135 -7.90 2.54 27.37
N GLU A 136 -9.04 2.30 28.04
CA GLU A 136 -9.69 3.21 28.99
C GLU A 136 -9.90 4.63 28.44
N ILE A 137 -10.29 4.74 27.17
CA ILE A 137 -10.55 6.02 26.50
C ILE A 137 -11.92 6.02 25.81
N SER A 138 -12.42 7.21 25.47
CA SER A 138 -13.66 7.31 24.69
C SER A 138 -13.48 6.76 23.27
N LYS A 139 -14.55 6.23 22.67
CA LYS A 139 -14.55 5.80 21.26
C LYS A 139 -14.08 6.91 20.30
N SER A 140 -14.46 8.16 20.58
CA SER A 140 -14.03 9.33 19.79
C SER A 140 -12.53 9.58 19.92
N ALA A 141 -11.97 9.45 21.12
CA ALA A 141 -10.53 9.55 21.35
C ALA A 141 -9.76 8.42 20.66
N LEU A 142 -10.30 7.19 20.69
CA LEU A 142 -9.74 6.04 19.99
C LEU A 142 -9.76 6.24 18.47
N LYS A 143 -10.89 6.66 17.88
CA LYS A 143 -10.98 7.01 16.45
C LYS A 143 -9.93 8.05 16.05
N MET A 144 -9.76 9.10 16.85
CA MET A 144 -8.74 10.13 16.60
C MET A 144 -7.31 9.58 16.73
N ARG A 145 -7.07 8.67 17.68
CA ARG A 145 -5.77 7.99 17.83
C ARG A 145 -5.46 7.14 16.59
N ILE A 146 -6.39 6.30 16.15
CA ILE A 146 -6.27 5.49 14.92
C ILE A 146 -6.01 6.40 13.72
N HIS A 147 -6.79 7.47 13.56
CA HIS A 147 -6.62 8.43 12.47
C HIS A 147 -5.21 9.05 12.44
N ARG A 148 -4.67 9.46 13.59
CA ARG A 148 -3.29 10.00 13.67
C ARG A 148 -2.24 8.96 13.30
N VAL A 149 -2.42 7.72 13.72
CA VAL A 149 -1.50 6.61 13.41
C VAL A 149 -1.56 6.29 11.91
N VAL A 150 -2.75 6.23 11.31
CA VAL A 150 -2.93 6.13 9.86
C VAL A 150 -2.21 7.26 9.12
N LYS A 151 -2.34 8.51 9.60
CA LYS A 151 -1.64 9.65 9.01
C LYS A 151 -0.12 9.52 9.10
N LYS A 152 0.43 9.01 10.22
CA LYS A 152 1.87 8.72 10.37
C LYS A 152 2.35 7.65 9.40
N ILE A 153 1.61 6.54 9.26
CA ILE A 153 1.93 5.47 8.32
C ILE A 153 1.94 6.02 6.90
N ARG A 154 0.88 6.73 6.49
CA ARG A 154 0.81 7.31 5.15
C ARG A 154 1.98 8.25 4.86
N LYS A 155 2.41 9.04 5.86
CA LYS A 155 3.61 9.87 5.75
C LYS A 155 4.89 9.04 5.61
N GLY A 156 5.11 8.08 6.50
CA GLY A 156 6.27 7.20 6.46
C GLY A 156 6.36 6.42 5.16
N VAL A 157 5.23 5.92 4.66
CA VAL A 157 5.10 5.21 3.39
C VAL A 157 5.43 6.11 2.20
N VAL A 158 4.88 7.32 2.14
CA VAL A 158 5.20 8.26 1.06
C VAL A 158 6.67 8.68 1.11
N VAL A 159 7.23 8.88 2.31
CA VAL A 159 8.68 9.12 2.49
C VAL A 159 9.48 7.91 2.00
N CYS A 160 9.13 6.69 2.40
CA CYS A 160 9.77 5.48 1.88
C CYS A 160 9.62 5.36 0.37
N LEU A 161 8.48 5.73 -0.21
CA LEU A 161 8.20 5.72 -1.66
C LEU A 161 8.88 6.84 -2.46
N ILE A 162 9.37 7.90 -1.80
CA ILE A 162 10.06 9.01 -2.46
C ILE A 162 11.58 8.89 -2.28
N PHE A 163 12.03 8.40 -1.13
CA PHE A 163 13.45 8.45 -0.71
C PHE A 163 14.12 7.07 -0.57
N GLY A 164 13.37 5.97 -0.69
CA GLY A 164 13.95 4.62 -0.71
C GLY A 164 14.51 4.24 -2.08
#